data_AF-A0A2W7KIN0-F1
#
_entry.id   AF-A0A2W7KIN0-F1
#
_cell.length_a   1.000
_cell.length_b   1.000
_cell.length_c   1.000
_cell.angle_alpha   90.00
_cell.angle_beta   90.00
_cell.angle_gamma   90.00
#
_symmetry.space_group_name_H-M   'P 1'
#
loop_
_entity.id
_entity.type
_entity.pdbx_description
1 polymer ?
#
loop_
_entity_poly.entity_id
_entity_poly.type
_entity_poly.pdbx_seq_one_letter_code
_entity_poly.pdbx_strand_id
1 'polypeptide(L)'
;MLEPLFKALHHYNDEYRELINEKAMRHTPDRGEFVGFIQSALKLTKPEDWGFICSSMDIVNDSLLGIEHFCKYGVDGPTKFDDFGEKYIRLYGVLNATYIQQQALLNLHRISNVPNIRDLEGRVAALKVREARNKLGAHSVDYSNRESGHTESFVPVRITLSGMRCDYYNNTTLEHTEVDLNDALHEHLILMCDIYDGVYRKSVRTIYKSNQNKQEELLERIDDALIFKDGGTVLRNESGVKVFVTSYEQEK
;
A
#
# COMPACT_ATOMS: atom_id res chain seq x y z
N MET A 1 -15.23 0.42 -7.13
CA MET A 1 -14.29 1.21 -7.95
C MET A 1 -12.99 1.37 -7.16
N LEU A 2 -11.85 0.90 -7.69
CA LEU A 2 -10.54 0.97 -7.01
C LEU A 2 -9.73 2.23 -7.36
N GLU A 3 -10.03 2.86 -8.50
CA GLU A 3 -9.38 4.07 -9.00
C GLU A 3 -9.26 5.22 -7.98
N PRO A 4 -10.28 5.51 -7.14
CA PRO A 4 -10.16 6.55 -6.12
C PRO A 4 -9.08 6.24 -5.07
N LEU A 5 -8.92 4.96 -4.71
CA LEU A 5 -7.90 4.50 -3.75
C LEU A 5 -6.49 4.58 -4.34
N PHE A 6 -6.35 4.25 -5.63
CA PHE A 6 -5.09 4.40 -6.37
C PHE A 6 -4.63 5.85 -6.40
N LYS A 7 -5.53 6.77 -6.74
CA LYS A 7 -5.27 8.21 -6.72
C LYS A 7 -4.86 8.69 -5.33
N ALA A 8 -5.53 8.22 -4.28
CA ALA A 8 -5.18 8.55 -2.90
C ALA A 8 -3.76 8.06 -2.52
N LEU A 9 -3.42 6.81 -2.83
CA LEU A 9 -2.09 6.25 -2.52
C LEU A 9 -0.96 6.92 -3.30
N HIS A 10 -1.17 7.23 -4.58
CA HIS A 10 -0.21 8.02 -5.36
C HIS A 10 0.01 9.39 -4.71
N HIS A 11 -1.07 10.07 -4.32
CA HIS A 11 -0.97 11.35 -3.62
C HIS A 11 -0.20 11.24 -2.30
N TYR A 12 -0.49 10.24 -1.47
CA TYR A 12 0.25 10.00 -0.23
C TYR A 12 1.76 9.77 -0.49
N ASN A 13 2.09 8.97 -1.50
CA ASN A 13 3.47 8.67 -1.85
C ASN A 13 4.23 9.91 -2.34
N ASP A 14 3.62 10.68 -3.24
CA ASP A 14 4.23 11.87 -3.83
C ASP A 14 4.43 12.95 -2.76
N GLU A 15 3.41 13.22 -1.95
CA GLU A 15 3.50 14.17 -0.84
C GLU A 15 4.54 13.74 0.20
N TYR A 16 4.61 12.45 0.53
CA TYR A 16 5.62 11.96 1.47
C TYR A 16 7.03 12.10 0.89
N ARG A 17 7.22 11.79 -0.40
CA ARG A 17 8.50 11.96 -1.08
C ARG A 17 8.94 13.43 -1.10
N GLU A 18 8.02 14.35 -1.37
CA GLU A 18 8.28 15.80 -1.31
C GLU A 18 8.67 16.24 0.11
N LEU A 19 7.95 15.79 1.14
CA LEU A 19 8.29 16.05 2.55
C LEU A 19 9.73 15.64 2.88
N ILE A 20 10.13 14.45 2.45
CA ILE A 20 11.47 13.90 2.71
C ILE A 20 12.54 14.65 1.88
N ASN A 21 12.28 14.88 0.60
CA ASN A 21 13.20 15.57 -0.30
C ASN A 21 13.43 17.03 0.11
N GLU A 22 12.39 17.74 0.58
CA GLU A 22 12.50 19.11 1.08
C GLU A 22 13.52 19.21 2.22
N LYS A 23 13.65 18.16 3.05
CA LYS A 23 14.68 18.10 4.10
C LYS A 23 16.04 17.73 3.55
N ALA A 24 16.11 16.71 2.69
CA ALA A 24 17.35 16.24 2.10
C ALA A 24 18.06 17.33 1.28
N MET A 25 17.32 18.11 0.48
CA MET A 25 17.84 19.19 -0.36
C MET A 25 18.41 20.38 0.42
N ARG A 26 18.15 20.48 1.73
CA ARG A 26 18.76 21.50 2.59
C ARG A 26 20.16 21.11 3.07
N HIS A 27 20.67 19.96 2.66
CA HIS A 27 22.06 19.58 2.93
C HIS A 27 23.01 20.46 2.11
N THR A 28 24.08 20.88 2.76
CA THR A 28 25.18 21.63 2.15
C THR A 28 26.49 21.12 2.77
N PRO A 29 27.65 21.25 2.10
CA PRO A 29 28.93 20.72 2.60
C PRO A 29 29.32 21.25 4.00
N ASP A 30 28.89 22.47 4.36
CA ASP A 30 29.11 23.07 5.68
C ASP A 30 28.30 22.41 6.82
N ARG A 31 27.29 21.60 6.49
CA ARG A 31 26.45 20.88 7.46
C ARG A 31 26.97 19.50 7.82
N GLY A 32 28.20 19.18 7.42
CA GLY A 32 28.85 17.90 7.71
C GLY A 32 28.38 16.76 6.81
N GLU A 33 28.58 15.52 7.25
CA GLU A 33 28.20 14.34 6.48
C GLU A 33 26.69 14.25 6.27
N PHE A 34 26.28 13.90 5.04
CA PHE A 34 24.88 13.82 4.65
C PHE A 34 24.06 12.91 5.57
N VAL A 35 24.61 11.74 5.96
CA VAL A 35 23.92 10.76 6.81
C VAL A 35 23.61 11.34 8.19
N GLY A 36 24.57 12.02 8.82
CA GLY A 36 24.35 12.67 10.12
C GLY A 36 23.35 13.84 10.03
N PHE A 37 23.44 14.61 8.93
CA PHE A 37 22.49 15.68 8.65
C PHE A 37 21.06 15.14 8.49
N ILE A 38 20.85 14.13 7.64
CA ILE A 38 19.50 13.65 7.30
C ILE A 38 18.84 12.94 8.49
N GLN A 39 19.62 12.17 9.26
CA GLN A 39 19.17 11.59 10.52
C GLN A 39 18.63 12.67 11.47
N SER A 40 19.37 13.77 11.62
CA SER A 40 18.99 14.89 12.48
C SER A 40 17.80 15.70 11.94
N ALA A 41 17.72 15.88 10.61
CA ALA A 41 16.70 16.67 9.93
C ALA A 41 15.33 15.96 9.94
N LEU A 42 15.32 14.63 9.77
CA LEU A 42 14.12 13.80 9.77
C LEU A 42 13.79 13.20 11.14
N LYS A 43 14.65 13.41 12.15
CA LYS A 43 14.50 12.84 13.51
C LYS A 43 14.50 11.30 13.50
N LEU A 44 15.35 10.71 12.67
CA LEU A 44 15.49 9.26 12.56
C LEU A 44 16.20 8.69 13.79
N THR A 45 15.79 7.49 14.18
CA THR A 45 16.40 6.79 15.32
C THR A 45 17.80 6.31 14.94
N LYS A 46 17.96 5.77 13.73
CA LYS A 46 19.21 5.17 13.26
C LYS A 46 19.67 5.79 11.94
N PRO A 47 20.99 5.85 11.68
CA PRO A 47 21.53 6.33 10.41
C PRO A 47 21.01 5.57 9.18
N GLU A 48 20.88 4.25 9.30
CA GLU A 48 20.43 3.37 8.22
C GLU A 48 18.94 3.54 7.85
N ASP A 49 18.13 4.14 8.74
CA ASP A 49 16.70 4.40 8.49
C ASP A 49 16.48 5.24 7.23
N TRP A 50 17.45 6.08 6.84
CA TRP A 50 17.40 6.85 5.58
C TRP A 50 17.24 5.94 4.36
N GLY A 51 18.10 4.92 4.23
CA GLY A 51 18.05 4.00 3.10
C GLY A 51 16.74 3.22 3.10
N PHE A 52 16.28 2.80 4.27
CA PHE A 52 15.01 2.12 4.42
C PHE A 52 13.80 2.97 4.05
N ILE A 53 13.81 4.28 4.35
CA ILE A 53 12.76 5.20 3.89
C ILE A 53 12.72 5.27 2.37
N CYS A 54 13.87 5.51 1.72
CA CYS A 54 13.97 5.60 0.26
C CYS A 54 13.46 4.33 -0.42
N SER A 55 14.00 3.15 -0.05
CA SER A 55 13.56 1.88 -0.60
C SER A 55 12.07 1.63 -0.35
N SER A 56 11.53 2.03 0.80
CA SER A 56 10.11 1.81 1.10
C SER A 56 9.22 2.68 0.21
N MET A 57 9.56 3.94 -0.04
CA MET A 57 8.79 4.81 -0.95
C MET A 57 8.82 4.27 -2.39
N ASP A 58 9.97 3.79 -2.85
CA ASP A 58 10.08 3.20 -4.20
C ASP A 58 9.25 1.92 -4.31
N ILE A 59 9.36 1.00 -3.33
CA ILE A 59 8.58 -0.24 -3.30
C ILE A 59 7.08 0.04 -3.25
N VAL A 60 6.61 1.02 -2.46
CA VAL A 60 5.19 1.36 -2.39
C VAL A 60 4.67 1.80 -3.76
N ASN A 61 5.39 2.66 -4.47
CA ASN A 61 5.00 3.14 -5.79
C ASN A 61 5.08 2.03 -6.86
N ASP A 62 6.17 1.26 -6.90
CA ASP A 62 6.35 0.19 -7.88
C ASP A 62 5.29 -0.91 -7.74
N SER A 63 4.99 -1.30 -6.49
CA SER A 63 3.93 -2.26 -6.19
C SER A 63 2.55 -1.71 -6.52
N LEU A 64 2.29 -0.41 -6.29
CA LEU A 64 1.04 0.25 -6.65
C LEU A 64 0.79 0.18 -8.16
N LEU A 65 1.78 0.54 -8.97
CA LEU A 65 1.71 0.44 -10.43
C LEU A 65 1.43 -1.00 -10.89
N GLY A 66 2.04 -2.00 -10.24
CA GLY A 66 1.77 -3.41 -10.50
C GLY A 66 0.34 -3.83 -10.17
N ILE A 67 -0.19 -3.38 -9.03
CA ILE A 67 -1.56 -3.66 -8.58
C ILE A 67 -2.57 -2.97 -9.51
N GLU A 68 -2.35 -1.72 -9.90
CA GLU A 68 -3.19 -1.00 -10.87
C GLU A 68 -3.26 -1.71 -12.22
N HIS A 69 -2.10 -2.10 -12.73
CA HIS A 69 -2.02 -2.85 -13.97
C HIS A 69 -2.73 -4.20 -13.87
N PHE A 70 -2.67 -4.85 -12.70
CA PHE A 70 -3.46 -6.04 -12.47
C PHE A 70 -4.96 -5.72 -12.47
N CYS A 71 -5.43 -4.72 -11.73
CA CYS A 71 -6.85 -4.37 -11.65
C CYS A 71 -7.45 -3.97 -13.01
N LYS A 72 -6.65 -3.40 -13.91
CA LYS A 72 -7.08 -3.05 -15.26
C LYS A 72 -7.35 -4.27 -16.15
N TYR A 73 -6.58 -5.34 -15.99
CA TYR A 73 -6.59 -6.47 -16.93
C TYR A 73 -6.92 -7.83 -16.28
N GLY A 74 -7.10 -7.87 -14.97
CA GLY A 74 -7.26 -9.09 -14.19
C GLY A 74 -6.11 -10.09 -14.35
N VAL A 75 -6.41 -11.35 -14.03
CA VAL A 75 -5.52 -12.48 -14.29
C VAL A 75 -5.35 -12.76 -15.78
N ASP A 76 -6.34 -12.40 -16.61
CA ASP A 76 -6.29 -12.67 -18.06
C ASP A 76 -5.21 -11.86 -18.77
N GLY A 77 -4.87 -10.69 -18.24
CA GLY A 77 -3.82 -9.85 -18.81
C GLY A 77 -4.28 -9.04 -20.01
N PRO A 78 -3.39 -8.19 -20.55
CA PRO A 78 -3.72 -7.31 -21.68
C PRO A 78 -3.76 -8.06 -23.02
N THR A 79 -3.32 -9.32 -23.05
CA THR A 79 -3.24 -10.11 -24.27
C THR A 79 -4.61 -10.69 -24.63
N LYS A 80 -4.81 -11.00 -25.92
CA LYS A 80 -6.04 -11.67 -26.39
C LYS A 80 -5.94 -13.19 -26.33
N PHE A 81 -4.79 -13.71 -25.91
CA PHE A 81 -4.51 -15.14 -25.87
C PHE A 81 -4.86 -15.67 -24.49
N ASP A 82 -5.56 -16.79 -24.44
CA ASP A 82 -5.81 -17.50 -23.18
C ASP A 82 -4.55 -18.28 -22.78
N ASP A 83 -3.58 -17.58 -22.21
CA ASP A 83 -2.31 -18.16 -21.75
C ASP A 83 -2.32 -18.37 -20.23
N PHE A 84 -2.52 -19.62 -19.81
CA PHE A 84 -2.47 -19.99 -18.39
C PHE A 84 -1.16 -19.63 -17.71
N GLY A 85 -0.02 -19.68 -18.42
CA GLY A 85 1.27 -19.29 -17.88
C GLY A 85 1.28 -17.82 -17.49
N GLU A 86 0.77 -16.95 -18.36
CA GLU A 86 0.58 -15.52 -18.06
C GLU A 86 -0.35 -15.34 -16.85
N LYS A 87 -1.48 -16.04 -16.80
CA LYS A 87 -2.44 -15.94 -15.68
C LYS A 87 -1.80 -16.25 -14.33
N TYR A 88 -0.98 -17.30 -14.25
CA TYR A 88 -0.27 -17.63 -13.01
C TYR A 88 0.78 -16.58 -12.64
N ILE A 89 1.54 -16.08 -13.61
CA ILE A 89 2.51 -15.00 -13.37
C ILE A 89 1.80 -13.76 -12.82
N ARG A 90 0.64 -13.40 -13.38
CA ARG A 90 -0.14 -12.24 -12.94
C ARG A 90 -0.75 -12.43 -11.55
N LEU A 91 -1.33 -13.61 -11.29
CA LEU A 91 -1.87 -13.94 -9.97
C LEU A 91 -0.77 -13.87 -8.91
N TYR A 92 0.36 -14.56 -9.11
CA TYR A 92 1.47 -14.53 -8.15
C TYR A 92 2.11 -13.16 -8.06
N GLY A 93 2.17 -12.43 -9.18
CA GLY A 93 2.65 -11.06 -9.26
C GLY A 93 1.84 -10.12 -8.37
N VAL A 94 0.51 -10.11 -8.49
CA VAL A 94 -0.33 -9.22 -7.68
C VAL A 94 -0.31 -9.61 -6.20
N LEU A 95 -0.33 -10.91 -5.88
CA LEU A 95 -0.24 -11.39 -4.50
C LEU A 95 1.10 -10.99 -3.84
N ASN A 96 2.20 -11.02 -4.60
CA ASN A 96 3.49 -10.55 -4.11
C ASN A 96 3.59 -9.02 -4.07
N ALA A 97 2.99 -8.31 -5.03
CA ALA A 97 2.96 -6.85 -5.04
C ALA A 97 2.25 -6.31 -3.79
N THR A 98 1.10 -6.85 -3.40
CA THR A 98 0.41 -6.45 -2.16
C THR A 98 1.25 -6.77 -0.93
N TYR A 99 1.90 -7.94 -0.89
CA TYR A 99 2.79 -8.33 0.20
C TYR A 99 3.95 -7.35 0.41
N ILE A 100 4.68 -7.00 -0.66
CA ILE A 100 5.83 -6.10 -0.54
C ILE A 100 5.40 -4.67 -0.23
N GLN A 101 4.24 -4.22 -0.73
CA GLN A 101 3.64 -2.93 -0.38
C GLN A 101 3.33 -2.84 1.12
N GLN A 102 2.71 -3.89 1.68
CA GLN A 102 2.44 -4.01 3.11
C GLN A 102 3.72 -3.92 3.93
N GLN A 103 4.78 -4.63 3.53
CA GLN A 103 6.06 -4.60 4.25
C GLN A 103 6.71 -3.22 4.22
N ALA A 104 6.69 -2.56 3.06
CA ALA A 104 7.23 -1.21 2.92
C ALA A 104 6.47 -0.19 3.80
N LEU A 105 5.14 -0.23 3.82
CA LEU A 105 4.34 0.67 4.67
C LEU A 105 4.48 0.36 6.17
N LEU A 106 4.52 -0.92 6.56
CA LEU A 106 4.82 -1.30 7.94
C LEU A 106 6.22 -0.83 8.37
N ASN A 107 7.19 -0.86 7.45
CA ASN A 107 8.52 -0.36 7.73
C ASN A 107 8.53 1.17 7.92
N LEU A 108 7.86 1.93 7.05
CA LEU A 108 7.67 3.37 7.24
C LEU A 108 6.95 3.70 8.55
N HIS A 109 5.93 2.92 8.92
CA HIS A 109 5.21 3.06 10.19
C HIS A 109 6.14 2.89 11.40
N ARG A 110 7.02 1.88 11.37
CA ARG A 110 8.02 1.65 12.43
C ARG A 110 9.03 2.79 12.51
N ILE A 111 9.61 3.20 11.37
CA ILE A 111 10.62 4.28 11.32
C ILE A 111 10.02 5.61 11.80
N SER A 112 8.77 5.89 11.44
CA SER A 112 8.06 7.10 11.84
C SER A 112 7.57 7.05 13.30
N ASN A 113 7.79 5.95 14.01
CA ASN A 113 7.33 5.72 15.39
C ASN A 113 5.82 5.97 15.56
N VAL A 114 5.01 5.53 14.59
CA VAL A 114 3.55 5.57 14.73
C VAL A 114 3.13 4.55 15.81
N PRO A 115 2.25 4.90 16.77
CA PRO A 115 1.82 3.99 17.83
C PRO A 115 1.10 2.74 17.32
N ASN A 116 0.95 1.74 18.19
CA ASN A 116 0.10 0.55 17.98
C ASN A 116 0.47 -0.35 16.79
N ILE A 117 1.77 -0.49 16.48
CA ILE A 117 2.25 -1.35 15.39
C ILE A 117 1.71 -2.80 15.46
N ARG A 118 1.54 -3.38 16.66
CA ARG A 118 1.05 -4.76 16.81
C ARG A 118 -0.39 -4.94 16.35
N ASP A 119 -1.25 -3.96 16.65
CA ASP A 119 -2.63 -3.95 16.18
C ASP A 119 -2.64 -3.87 14.64
N LEU A 120 -1.82 -2.97 14.10
CA LEU A 120 -1.71 -2.82 12.65
C LEU A 120 -1.17 -4.08 11.95
N GLU A 121 -0.15 -4.73 12.52
CA GLU A 121 0.36 -6.01 12.02
C GLU A 121 -0.73 -7.09 12.03
N GLY A 122 -1.60 -7.10 13.04
CA GLY A 122 -2.77 -7.97 13.09
C GLY A 122 -3.76 -7.69 11.96
N ARG A 123 -4.11 -6.42 11.73
CA ARG A 123 -4.98 -6.00 10.62
C ARG A 123 -4.41 -6.39 9.25
N VAL A 124 -3.11 -6.18 9.03
CA VAL A 124 -2.43 -6.60 7.79
C VAL A 124 -2.42 -8.13 7.63
N ALA A 125 -2.19 -8.87 8.72
CA ALA A 125 -2.21 -10.33 8.70
C ALA A 125 -3.60 -10.91 8.40
N ALA A 126 -4.66 -10.19 8.76
CA ALA A 126 -6.05 -10.58 8.54
C ALA A 126 -6.58 -10.29 7.12
N LEU A 127 -5.84 -9.55 6.29
CA LEU A 127 -6.27 -9.23 4.92
C LEU A 127 -6.49 -10.50 4.08
N LYS A 128 -7.60 -10.57 3.35
CA LYS A 128 -7.88 -11.70 2.44
C LYS A 128 -6.78 -11.92 1.40
N VAL A 129 -6.21 -10.85 0.86
CA VAL A 129 -5.12 -10.97 -0.13
C VAL A 129 -3.84 -11.54 0.49
N ARG A 130 -3.62 -11.31 1.80
CA ARG A 130 -2.48 -11.86 2.54
C ARG A 130 -2.66 -13.37 2.74
N GLU A 131 -3.86 -13.79 3.09
CA GLU A 131 -4.22 -15.19 3.21
C GLU A 131 -4.06 -15.91 1.86
N ALA A 132 -4.62 -15.36 0.78
CA ALA A 132 -4.48 -15.88 -0.57
C ALA A 132 -3.02 -15.99 -1.00
N ARG A 133 -2.18 -14.98 -0.72
CA ARG A 133 -0.73 -15.03 -0.98
C ARG A 133 -0.07 -16.17 -0.22
N ASN A 134 -0.37 -16.33 1.06
CA ASN A 134 0.25 -17.38 1.86
C ASN A 134 -0.15 -18.77 1.35
N LYS A 135 -1.43 -18.98 1.01
CA LYS A 135 -1.94 -20.25 0.51
C LYS A 135 -1.52 -20.55 -0.93
N LEU A 136 -1.36 -19.56 -1.81
CA LEU A 136 -1.16 -19.81 -3.24
C LEU A 136 0.22 -19.44 -3.77
N GLY A 137 0.86 -18.41 -3.21
CA GLY A 137 2.10 -17.84 -3.74
C GLY A 137 3.33 -18.04 -2.84
N ALA A 138 3.21 -18.75 -1.72
CA ALA A 138 4.31 -18.86 -0.74
C ALA A 138 4.42 -20.20 -0.03
N HIS A 139 3.31 -20.68 0.55
CA HIS A 139 3.28 -21.88 1.38
C HIS A 139 2.26 -22.90 0.87
N SER A 140 2.12 -23.01 -0.45
CA SER A 140 1.04 -23.77 -1.09
C SER A 140 1.14 -25.28 -0.88
N VAL A 141 2.30 -25.79 -0.47
CA VAL A 141 2.52 -27.22 -0.19
C VAL A 141 2.82 -27.51 1.28
N ASP A 142 2.91 -26.47 2.12
CA ASP A 142 3.36 -26.55 3.50
C ASP A 142 2.69 -25.50 4.42
N TYR A 143 1.46 -25.07 4.10
CA TYR A 143 0.76 -24.05 4.86
C TYR A 143 0.49 -24.54 6.28
N SER A 144 1.08 -23.88 7.28
CA SER A 144 0.86 -24.19 8.67
C SER A 144 -0.43 -23.54 9.16
N ASN A 145 -1.51 -24.33 9.27
CA ASN A 145 -2.75 -23.87 9.87
C ASN A 145 -2.62 -23.92 11.40
N ARG A 146 -2.63 -22.74 12.03
CA ARG A 146 -2.45 -22.61 13.48
C ARG A 146 -3.66 -23.07 14.29
N GLU A 147 -4.86 -23.03 13.71
CA GLU A 147 -6.09 -23.43 14.39
C GLU A 147 -6.23 -24.94 14.44
N SER A 148 -5.94 -25.61 13.33
CA SER A 148 -5.99 -27.08 13.25
C SER A 148 -4.70 -27.73 13.75
N GLY A 149 -3.58 -27.00 13.79
CA GLY A 149 -2.26 -27.55 14.10
C GLY A 149 -1.68 -28.43 13.00
N HIS A 150 -2.32 -28.49 11.83
CA HIS A 150 -1.94 -29.33 10.71
C HIS A 150 -1.31 -28.52 9.56
N THR A 151 -0.50 -29.21 8.76
CA THR A 151 0.02 -28.70 7.50
C THR A 151 -0.97 -28.99 6.37
N GLU A 152 -1.30 -27.96 5.61
CA GLU A 152 -2.28 -28.01 4.52
C GLU A 152 -1.61 -27.67 3.18
N SER A 153 -2.19 -28.18 2.10
CA SER A 153 -1.75 -27.87 0.73
C SER A 153 -2.88 -27.28 -0.08
N PHE A 154 -2.56 -26.23 -0.83
CA PHE A 154 -3.51 -25.47 -1.64
C PHE A 154 -3.04 -25.37 -3.08
N VAL A 155 -3.99 -25.41 -4.02
CA VAL A 155 -3.72 -25.19 -5.44
C VAL A 155 -4.79 -24.28 -6.06
N PRO A 156 -4.43 -23.34 -6.95
CA PRO A 156 -5.42 -22.58 -7.70
C PRO A 156 -6.22 -23.48 -8.64
N VAL A 157 -7.54 -23.27 -8.71
CA VAL A 157 -8.42 -23.99 -9.65
C VAL A 157 -8.31 -23.34 -11.03
N ARG A 158 -7.65 -24.04 -11.96
CA ARG A 158 -7.33 -23.49 -13.29
C ARG A 158 -8.56 -23.09 -14.11
N ILE A 159 -9.63 -23.88 -14.07
CA ILE A 159 -10.79 -23.68 -14.95
C ILE A 159 -11.61 -22.44 -14.60
N THR A 160 -11.48 -21.93 -13.37
CA THR A 160 -12.20 -20.74 -12.91
C THR A 160 -11.32 -19.48 -12.83
N LEU A 161 -10.03 -19.58 -13.21
CA LEU A 161 -9.08 -18.49 -13.18
C LEU A 161 -9.29 -17.53 -14.37
N SER A 162 -10.07 -16.47 -14.15
CA SER A 162 -10.35 -15.42 -15.13
C SER A 162 -10.77 -14.12 -14.44
N GLY A 163 -10.49 -12.98 -15.06
CA GLY A 163 -10.81 -11.65 -14.57
C GLY A 163 -10.28 -11.39 -13.16
N MET A 164 -11.19 -11.11 -12.23
CA MET A 164 -10.89 -10.89 -10.80
C MET A 164 -11.25 -12.10 -9.94
N ARG A 165 -11.54 -13.26 -10.54
CA ARG A 165 -11.88 -14.48 -9.82
C ARG A 165 -10.64 -15.34 -9.61
N CYS A 166 -10.42 -15.76 -8.37
CA CYS A 166 -9.41 -16.75 -8.03
C CYS A 166 -10.00 -17.77 -7.07
N ASP A 167 -10.20 -18.99 -7.55
CA ASP A 167 -10.58 -20.09 -6.68
C ASP A 167 -9.36 -20.94 -6.33
N TYR A 168 -9.39 -21.56 -5.15
CA TYR A 168 -8.40 -22.54 -4.78
C TYR A 168 -9.00 -23.71 -4.02
N TYR A 169 -8.27 -24.82 -4.03
CA TYR A 169 -8.68 -26.07 -3.42
C TYR A 169 -7.69 -26.47 -2.33
N ASN A 170 -8.18 -26.84 -1.16
CA ASN A 170 -7.39 -27.44 -0.09
C ASN A 170 -7.29 -28.96 -0.35
N ASN A 171 -6.12 -29.45 -0.77
CA ASN A 171 -5.90 -30.87 -1.03
C ASN A 171 -5.94 -31.72 0.25
N THR A 172 -5.87 -31.11 1.43
CA THR A 172 -5.93 -31.82 2.72
C THR A 172 -7.37 -31.99 3.20
N THR A 173 -8.19 -30.92 3.16
CA THR A 173 -9.58 -30.96 3.65
C THR A 173 -10.61 -31.20 2.56
N LEU A 174 -10.20 -31.16 1.29
CA LEU A 174 -11.06 -31.23 0.10
C LEU A 174 -12.02 -30.05 -0.05
N GLU A 175 -11.77 -28.96 0.67
CA GLU A 175 -12.57 -27.74 0.63
C GLU A 175 -12.19 -26.86 -0.56
N HIS A 176 -13.20 -26.27 -1.17
CA HIS A 176 -13.06 -25.27 -2.22
C HIS A 176 -13.32 -23.89 -1.62
N THR A 177 -12.52 -22.90 -2.03
CA THR A 177 -12.69 -21.51 -1.63
C THR A 177 -12.66 -20.62 -2.87
N GLU A 178 -13.64 -19.72 -2.95
CA GLU A 178 -13.70 -18.66 -3.96
C GLU A 178 -13.15 -17.37 -3.35
N VAL A 179 -12.27 -16.69 -4.09
CA VAL A 179 -11.79 -15.35 -3.74
C VAL A 179 -12.14 -14.39 -4.86
N ASP A 180 -12.90 -13.36 -4.51
CA ASP A 180 -13.01 -12.15 -5.31
C ASP A 180 -11.77 -11.27 -5.05
N LEU A 181 -10.88 -11.20 -6.03
CA LEU A 181 -9.66 -10.40 -5.95
C LEU A 181 -9.97 -8.90 -5.94
N ASN A 182 -11.09 -8.46 -6.51
CA ASN A 182 -11.47 -7.05 -6.45
C ASN A 182 -11.78 -6.64 -5.00
N ASP A 183 -12.53 -7.47 -4.26
CA ASP A 183 -12.84 -7.21 -2.86
C ASP A 183 -11.58 -7.31 -1.98
N ALA A 184 -10.75 -8.33 -2.21
CA ALA A 184 -9.50 -8.52 -1.46
C ALA A 184 -8.51 -7.36 -1.69
N LEU A 185 -8.44 -6.84 -2.92
CA LEU A 185 -7.60 -5.68 -3.26
C LEU A 185 -8.20 -4.38 -2.73
N HIS A 186 -9.53 -4.22 -2.74
CA HIS A 186 -10.19 -3.07 -2.14
C HIS A 186 -9.88 -2.95 -0.65
N GLU A 187 -10.03 -4.04 0.10
CA GLU A 187 -9.71 -4.11 1.53
C GLU A 187 -8.23 -3.75 1.79
N HIS A 188 -7.33 -4.33 1.00
CA HIS A 188 -5.90 -4.04 1.06
C HIS A 188 -5.60 -2.56 0.82
N LEU A 189 -6.12 -1.97 -0.27
CA LEU A 189 -5.85 -0.57 -0.64
C LEU A 189 -6.39 0.41 0.40
N ILE A 190 -7.57 0.16 0.98
CA ILE A 190 -8.10 0.97 2.09
C ILE A 190 -7.11 0.96 3.26
N LEU A 191 -6.66 -0.23 3.67
CA LEU A 191 -5.72 -0.33 4.78
C LEU A 191 -4.39 0.35 4.45
N MET A 192 -3.89 0.23 3.22
CA MET A 192 -2.65 0.90 2.82
C MET A 192 -2.79 2.42 2.89
N CYS A 193 -3.93 2.99 2.46
CA CYS A 193 -4.22 4.42 2.63
C CYS A 193 -4.16 4.83 4.10
N ASP A 194 -4.83 4.07 4.98
CA ASP A 194 -4.89 4.37 6.42
C ASP A 194 -3.49 4.33 7.07
N ILE A 195 -2.65 3.36 6.69
CA ILE A 195 -1.27 3.28 7.18
C ILE A 195 -0.46 4.49 6.71
N TYR A 196 -0.57 4.82 5.42
CA TYR A 196 0.21 5.90 4.84
C TYR A 196 -0.18 7.27 5.41
N ASP A 197 -1.48 7.50 5.63
CA ASP A 197 -1.98 8.68 6.33
C ASP A 197 -1.37 8.81 7.73
N GLY A 198 -1.39 7.71 8.50
CA GLY A 198 -0.80 7.65 9.84
C GLY A 198 0.70 7.97 9.83
N VAL A 199 1.44 7.39 8.88
CA VAL A 199 2.87 7.67 8.64
C VAL A 199 3.10 9.14 8.35
N TYR A 200 2.40 9.69 7.35
CA TYR A 200 2.59 11.07 6.90
C TYR A 200 2.34 12.05 8.04
N ARG A 201 1.17 11.96 8.69
CA ARG A 201 0.77 12.88 9.77
C ARG A 201 1.73 12.80 10.96
N LYS A 202 2.19 11.60 11.31
CA LYS A 202 3.17 11.41 12.37
C LYS A 202 4.52 12.04 12.01
N SER A 203 4.99 11.83 10.79
CA SER A 203 6.25 12.39 10.30
C SER A 203 6.20 13.93 10.27
N VAL A 204 5.14 14.53 9.74
CA VAL A 204 4.96 16.00 9.75
C VAL A 204 5.03 16.57 11.17
N ARG A 205 4.25 16.00 12.10
CA ARG A 205 4.24 16.44 13.51
C ARG A 205 5.59 16.31 14.20
N THR A 206 6.37 15.29 13.81
CA THR A 206 7.70 15.03 14.39
C THR A 206 8.76 15.95 13.81
N ILE A 207 8.81 16.05 12.48
CA ILE A 207 9.81 16.81 11.74
C ILE A 207 9.62 18.32 11.93
N TYR A 208 8.37 18.78 11.98
CA TYR A 208 8.00 20.19 12.09
C TYR A 208 7.41 20.55 13.46
N LYS A 209 7.77 19.82 14.53
CA LYS A 209 7.23 20.02 15.89
C LYS A 209 7.17 21.48 16.35
N SER A 210 8.14 22.31 15.97
CA SER A 210 8.22 23.73 16.34
C SER A 210 7.64 24.72 15.31
N ASN A 211 7.16 24.25 14.15
CA ASN A 211 6.63 25.11 13.09
C ASN A 211 5.17 24.71 12.77
N GLN A 212 4.24 25.28 13.53
CA GLN A 212 2.80 24.99 13.41
C GLN A 212 2.25 25.36 12.02
N ASN A 213 2.59 26.53 11.49
CA ASN A 213 2.14 26.96 10.16
C ASN A 213 2.52 25.95 9.08
N LYS A 214 3.76 25.43 9.11
CA LYS A 214 4.20 24.42 8.15
C LYS A 214 3.51 23.06 8.38
N GLN A 215 3.18 22.70 9.62
CA GLN A 215 2.38 21.50 9.88
C GLN A 215 0.99 21.64 9.27
N GLU A 216 0.31 22.76 9.50
CA GLU A 216 -1.03 23.02 8.97
C GLU A 216 -1.03 22.98 7.44
N GLU A 217 -0.09 23.65 6.79
CA GLU A 217 0.09 23.63 5.33
C GLU A 217 0.24 22.19 4.79
N LEU A 218 1.12 21.38 5.39
CA LEU A 218 1.39 20.02 4.93
C LEU A 218 0.22 19.06 5.22
N LEU A 219 -0.46 19.24 6.35
CA LEU A 219 -1.63 18.42 6.68
C LEU A 219 -2.83 18.76 5.78
N GLU A 220 -3.03 20.02 5.42
CA GLU A 220 -4.08 20.41 4.46
C GLU A 220 -3.83 19.81 3.07
N ARG A 221 -2.56 19.66 2.66
CA ARG A 221 -2.19 18.99 1.41
C ARG A 221 -2.55 17.51 1.43
N ILE A 222 -2.32 16.82 2.56
CA ILE A 222 -2.61 15.38 2.64
C ILE A 222 -4.11 15.08 2.78
N ASP A 223 -4.89 16.03 3.27
CA ASP A 223 -6.36 15.89 3.34
C ASP A 223 -7.00 15.78 1.94
N ASP A 224 -6.31 16.17 0.87
CA ASP A 224 -6.74 15.91 -0.52
C ASP A 224 -6.89 14.41 -0.82
N ALA A 225 -6.05 13.56 -0.21
CA ALA A 225 -6.15 12.12 -0.37
C ALA A 225 -7.43 11.53 0.23
N LEU A 226 -7.98 12.13 1.29
CA LEU A 226 -9.27 11.72 1.85
C LEU A 226 -10.40 11.97 0.84
N ILE A 227 -10.36 13.11 0.16
CA ILE A 227 -11.30 13.46 -0.90
C ILE A 227 -11.17 12.46 -2.06
N PHE A 228 -9.95 12.11 -2.45
CA PHE A 228 -9.73 11.09 -3.49
C PHE A 228 -10.24 9.72 -3.06
N LYS A 229 -9.97 9.29 -1.83
CA LYS A 229 -10.45 8.02 -1.28
C LYS A 229 -11.97 7.88 -1.38
N ASP A 230 -12.70 8.98 -1.17
CA ASP A 230 -14.17 9.04 -1.24
C ASP A 230 -14.72 9.26 -2.66
N GLY A 231 -13.88 9.14 -3.70
CA GLY A 231 -14.30 9.30 -5.11
C GLY A 231 -14.32 10.75 -5.60
N GLY A 232 -13.89 11.70 -4.78
CA GLY A 232 -13.83 13.11 -5.13
C GLY A 232 -12.64 13.49 -6.01
N THR A 233 -12.67 14.71 -6.54
CA THR A 233 -11.56 15.32 -7.26
C THR A 233 -11.26 16.70 -6.69
N VAL A 234 -9.98 17.04 -6.59
CA VAL A 234 -9.48 18.33 -6.12
C VAL A 234 -8.83 19.06 -7.29
N LEU A 235 -9.18 20.32 -7.48
CA LEU A 235 -8.63 21.24 -8.46
C LEU A 235 -8.10 22.46 -7.72
N ARG A 236 -6.91 22.94 -8.10
CA ARG A 236 -6.33 24.19 -7.57
C ARG A 236 -6.10 25.13 -8.74
N ASN A 237 -6.59 26.38 -8.63
CA ASN A 237 -6.31 27.40 -9.64
C ASN A 237 -4.97 28.12 -9.37
N GLU A 238 -4.51 28.93 -10.31
CA GLU A 238 -3.25 29.70 -10.19
C GLU A 238 -3.22 30.65 -8.99
N SER A 239 -4.38 31.04 -8.47
CA SER A 239 -4.53 31.90 -7.29
C SER A 239 -4.56 31.12 -5.96
N GLY A 240 -4.41 29.79 -6.00
CA GLY A 240 -4.43 28.92 -4.82
C GLY A 240 -5.83 28.55 -4.31
N VAL A 241 -6.90 28.92 -5.02
CA VAL A 241 -8.27 28.50 -4.67
C VAL A 241 -8.42 27.00 -4.90
N LYS A 242 -8.79 26.29 -3.85
CA LYS A 242 -9.07 24.86 -3.83
C LYS A 242 -10.55 24.62 -4.10
N VAL A 243 -10.87 23.89 -5.16
CA VAL A 243 -12.22 23.42 -5.49
C VAL A 243 -12.20 21.90 -5.39
N PHE A 244 -13.13 21.31 -4.64
CA PHE A 244 -13.33 19.87 -4.65
C PHE A 244 -14.73 19.53 -5.17
N VAL A 245 -14.79 18.50 -6.00
CA VAL A 245 -16.01 17.96 -6.60
C VAL A 245 -16.22 16.58 -5.99
N THR A 246 -17.35 16.39 -5.31
CA THR A 246 -17.78 15.10 -4.78
C THR A 246 -19.15 14.76 -5.34
N SER A 247 -19.42 13.48 -5.54
CA SER A 247 -20.75 12.98 -5.89
C SER A 247 -21.42 12.44 -4.63
N TYR A 248 -22.67 12.83 -4.40
CA TYR A 248 -23.51 12.28 -3.32
C TYR A 248 -24.68 11.54 -3.94
N GLU A 249 -24.84 10.25 -3.60
CA GLU A 249 -26.08 9.53 -3.86
C GLU A 249 -27.02 9.71 -2.68
N GLN A 250 -28.22 10.25 -2.94
CA GLN A 250 -29.28 10.33 -1.94
C GLN A 250 -29.76 8.90 -1.64
N GLU A 251 -29.67 8.45 -0.38
CA GLU A 251 -30.23 7.16 0.04
C GLU A 251 -31.72 7.09 -0.36
N LYS A 252 -32.10 5.99 -1.03
CA LYS A 252 -33.48 5.72 -1.47
C LYS A 252 -34.33 5.14 -0.36
#